data_AF-A0A833X4J3-F1
#
_entry.id   AF-A0A833X4J3-F1
#
_cell.length_a   1.000
_cell.length_b   1.000
_cell.length_c   1.000
_cell.angle_alpha   90.00
_cell.angle_beta   90.00
_cell.angle_gamma   90.00
#
_symmetry.space_group_name_H-M   'P 1'
#
loop_
_entity.id
_entity.type
_entity.pdbx_description
1 polymer ?
#
loop_
_entity_poly.entity_id
_entity_poly.type
_entity_poly.pdbx_seq_one_letter_code
_entity_poly.pdbx_strand_id
1 'polypeptide(L)'
;MSSLSLFFYHLKTITLVLFTLMLLEIIVLIRSVMGLSPKSDKSLITTNQYLKLIEEKNPTTRYSRRLRTDQPQPAECAVCLSEFKEEEEIRRLQCVHTFHKDCLDRWLQQCSATCPLCRTKVLPDEVVASYHRMQDQVEYDGSDEEVILLLSALHGTSFSRFF
;
A
#
# COMPACT_ATOMS: atom_id res chain seq x y z
N MET A 1 -45.36 1.46 -52.68
CA MET A 1 -45.40 0.58 -51.48
C MET A 1 -44.01 0.34 -50.87
N SER A 2 -42.93 0.42 -51.64
CA SER A 2 -41.53 0.24 -51.20
C SER A 2 -40.91 1.39 -50.40
N SER A 3 -41.41 2.63 -50.56
CA SER A 3 -40.90 3.80 -49.83
C SER A 3 -41.32 3.83 -48.36
N LEU A 4 -42.54 3.38 -48.06
CA LEU A 4 -43.06 3.31 -46.69
C LEU A 4 -42.37 2.21 -45.89
N SER A 5 -42.13 1.04 -46.48
CA SER A 5 -41.38 -0.03 -45.82
C SER A 5 -39.97 0.41 -45.45
N LEU A 6 -39.26 1.09 -46.36
CA LEU A 6 -37.92 1.63 -46.11
C LEU A 6 -37.91 2.66 -44.96
N PHE A 7 -38.91 3.54 -44.93
CA PHE A 7 -39.09 4.50 -43.85
C PHE A 7 -39.30 3.82 -42.49
N PHE A 8 -40.15 2.79 -42.42
CA PHE A 8 -40.37 2.02 -41.20
C PHE A 8 -39.12 1.26 -40.74
N TYR A 9 -38.30 0.74 -41.67
CA TYR A 9 -37.01 0.14 -41.34
C TYR A 9 -36.04 1.18 -40.75
N HIS A 10 -35.92 2.35 -41.37
CA HIS A 10 -35.06 3.42 -40.83
C HIS A 10 -35.51 3.86 -39.44
N LEU A 11 -36.81 4.08 -39.24
CA LEU A 11 -37.35 4.46 -37.94
C LEU A 11 -37.06 3.39 -36.87
N LYS A 12 -37.24 2.10 -37.21
CA LYS A 12 -36.90 0.98 -36.30
C LYS A 12 -35.41 0.88 -36.01
N THR A 13 -34.54 1.12 -37.00
CA THR A 13 -33.09 1.11 -36.76
C THR A 13 -32.65 2.27 -35.88
N ILE A 14 -33.22 3.46 -36.09
CA ILE A 14 -32.90 4.66 -35.30
C ILE A 14 -33.36 4.45 -33.86
N THR A 15 -34.57 3.94 -33.63
CA THR A 15 -35.05 3.69 -32.26
C THR A 15 -34.24 2.61 -31.55
N LEU A 16 -33.82 1.55 -32.26
CA LEU A 16 -32.93 0.53 -31.69
C LEU A 16 -31.55 1.11 -31.35
N VAL A 17 -30.94 1.89 -32.23
CA VAL A 17 -29.63 2.53 -31.98
C VAL A 17 -29.73 3.48 -30.78
N LEU A 18 -30.72 4.36 -30.73
CA LEU A 18 -30.91 5.28 -29.62
C LEU A 18 -31.14 4.55 -28.29
N PHE A 19 -31.96 3.49 -28.30
CA PHE A 19 -32.17 2.66 -27.12
C PHE A 19 -30.89 1.99 -26.64
N THR A 20 -30.06 1.46 -27.57
CA THR A 20 -28.78 0.87 -27.21
C THR A 20 -27.79 1.89 -26.65
N LEU A 21 -27.75 3.12 -27.18
CA LEU A 21 -26.89 4.19 -26.67
C LEU A 21 -27.32 4.61 -25.26
N MET A 22 -28.62 4.81 -25.04
CA MET A 22 -29.18 5.09 -23.71
C MET A 22 -28.86 3.98 -22.70
N LEU A 23 -28.95 2.71 -23.10
CA LEU A 23 -28.58 1.59 -22.23
C LEU A 23 -27.08 1.58 -21.91
N LEU A 24 -26.22 1.87 -22.89
CA LEU A 24 -24.77 1.93 -22.67
C LEU A 24 -24.40 3.08 -21.72
N GLU A 25 -25.00 4.25 -21.88
CA GLU A 25 -24.82 5.39 -20.98
C GLU A 25 -25.28 5.05 -19.56
N ILE A 26 -26.45 4.43 -19.41
CA ILE A 26 -26.94 3.95 -18.10
C ILE A 26 -25.98 2.93 -17.50
N ILE A 27 -25.44 1.99 -18.28
CA ILE A 27 -24.47 1.01 -17.81
C ILE A 27 -23.15 1.69 -17.36
N VAL A 28 -22.67 2.70 -18.07
CA VAL A 28 -21.47 3.47 -17.70
C VAL A 28 -21.71 4.27 -16.42
N LEU A 29 -22.86 4.93 -16.30
CA LEU A 29 -23.25 5.64 -15.09
C LEU A 29 -23.43 4.69 -13.91
N ILE A 30 -24.05 3.53 -14.11
CA ILE A 30 -24.15 2.48 -13.09
C ILE A 30 -22.75 2.02 -12.68
N ARG A 31 -21.81 1.79 -13.61
CA ARG A 31 -20.42 1.43 -13.27
C ARG A 31 -19.67 2.54 -12.53
N SER A 32 -19.94 3.80 -12.89
CA SER A 32 -19.35 4.98 -12.25
C SER A 32 -19.90 5.21 -10.84
N VAL A 33 -21.21 5.01 -10.64
CA VAL A 33 -21.91 5.22 -9.35
C VAL A 33 -21.73 4.00 -8.44
N MET A 34 -21.82 2.79 -8.98
CA MET A 34 -21.60 1.55 -8.22
C MET A 34 -20.12 1.25 -8.01
N GLY A 35 -19.22 2.01 -8.64
CA GLY A 35 -17.77 1.89 -8.44
C GLY A 35 -17.36 0.43 -8.32
N LEU A 36 -17.62 -0.38 -9.37
CA LEU A 36 -17.10 -1.75 -9.47
C LEU A 36 -15.59 -1.68 -9.70
N SER A 37 -14.88 -0.99 -8.80
CA SER A 37 -13.57 -1.40 -8.36
C SER A 37 -13.73 -2.87 -7.97
N PRO A 38 -13.04 -3.81 -8.63
CA PRO A 38 -12.87 -5.12 -8.07
C PRO A 38 -12.08 -4.90 -6.78
N LYS A 39 -12.77 -4.63 -5.67
CA LYS A 39 -12.23 -4.85 -4.33
C LYS A 39 -12.00 -6.35 -4.26
N SER A 40 -10.85 -6.76 -4.78
CA SER A 40 -10.22 -8.01 -4.42
C SER A 40 -10.18 -7.97 -2.91
N ASP A 41 -11.06 -8.77 -2.31
CA ASP A 41 -11.27 -8.94 -0.88
C ASP A 41 -10.02 -9.56 -0.24
N LYS A 42 -8.93 -8.80 -0.30
CA LYS A 42 -7.68 -9.09 0.35
C LYS A 42 -7.64 -8.09 1.47
N SER A 43 -8.12 -8.52 2.64
CA SER A 43 -8.04 -7.77 3.90
C SER A 43 -6.73 -6.99 3.95
N LEU A 44 -6.80 -5.67 3.83
CA LEU A 44 -5.63 -4.80 3.93
C LEU A 44 -5.11 -4.91 5.36
N ILE A 45 -3.83 -5.22 5.51
CA ILE A 45 -3.20 -5.31 6.82
C ILE A 45 -2.68 -3.93 7.23
N THR A 46 -3.14 -3.44 8.38
CA THR A 46 -2.68 -2.16 8.93
C THR A 46 -1.23 -2.26 9.43
N THR A 47 -0.52 -1.13 9.50
CA THR A 47 0.83 -1.07 10.08
C THR A 47 0.91 -1.66 11.48
N ASN A 48 -0.08 -1.40 12.33
CA ASN A 48 -0.14 -1.97 13.68
C ASN A 48 -0.27 -3.50 13.66
N GLN A 49 -1.08 -4.05 12.75
CA GLN A 49 -1.20 -5.49 12.58
C GLN A 49 0.09 -6.11 12.03
N TYR A 50 0.75 -5.45 11.07
CA TYR A 50 2.03 -5.89 10.52
C TYR A 50 3.13 -5.94 11.59
N LEU A 51 3.28 -4.87 12.38
CA LEU A 51 4.24 -4.82 13.49
C LEU A 51 3.96 -5.86 14.57
N LYS A 52 2.68 -6.12 14.86
CA LYS A 52 2.29 -7.16 15.81
C LYS A 52 2.74 -8.55 15.36
N LEU A 53 2.63 -8.86 14.06
CA LEU A 53 3.12 -10.13 13.52
C LEU A 53 4.65 -10.25 13.62
N ILE A 54 5.37 -9.15 13.41
CA ILE A 54 6.84 -9.15 13.57
C ILE A 54 7.22 -9.41 15.03
N GLU A 55 6.58 -8.74 15.99
CA GLU A 55 6.81 -8.92 17.43
C GLU A 55 6.48 -10.36 17.87
N GLU A 56 5.37 -10.93 17.39
CA GLU A 56 4.98 -12.31 17.72
C GLU A 56 6.01 -13.33 17.22
N LYS A 57 6.55 -13.11 16.01
CA LYS A 57 7.53 -14.03 15.40
C LYS A 57 8.96 -13.79 15.89
N ASN A 58 9.32 -12.56 16.23
CA ASN A 58 10.66 -12.13 16.62
C ASN A 58 10.54 -11.16 17.80
N PRO A 59 10.36 -11.69 19.03
CA PRO A 59 10.08 -10.86 20.19
C PRO A 59 11.24 -9.90 20.50
N THR A 60 10.88 -8.73 20.98
CA THR A 60 11.84 -7.73 21.45
C THR A 60 12.48 -8.23 22.75
N THR A 61 13.81 -8.16 22.79
CA THR A 61 14.60 -8.48 23.98
C THR A 61 15.50 -7.30 24.31
N ARG A 62 15.95 -7.21 25.55
CA ARG A 62 16.91 -6.19 25.97
C ARG A 62 18.32 -6.73 25.80
N TYR A 63 19.19 -5.94 25.18
CA TYR A 63 20.58 -6.31 25.03
C TYR A 63 21.28 -6.31 26.38
N SER A 64 21.96 -7.40 26.70
CA SER A 64 22.89 -7.44 27.83
C SER A 64 24.22 -8.02 27.40
N ARG A 65 25.29 -7.24 27.59
CA ARG A 65 26.66 -7.65 27.27
C ARG A 65 27.06 -8.90 28.06
N ARG A 66 26.52 -9.08 29.27
CA ARG A 66 26.84 -10.21 30.17
C ARG A 66 26.42 -11.56 29.59
N LEU A 67 25.41 -11.58 28.73
CA LEU A 67 24.92 -12.80 28.07
C LEU A 67 25.78 -13.21 26.87
N ARG A 68 26.69 -12.36 26.39
CA ARG A 68 27.63 -12.69 25.32
C ARG A 68 28.92 -13.25 25.93
N THR A 69 28.97 -14.56 26.13
CA THR A 69 30.17 -15.27 26.60
C THR A 69 31.15 -15.62 25.46
N ASP A 70 30.74 -15.46 24.19
CA ASP A 70 31.39 -16.13 23.05
C ASP A 70 32.16 -15.22 22.06
N GLN A 71 32.16 -13.89 22.22
CA GLN A 71 32.92 -13.01 21.32
C GLN A 71 33.57 -11.80 22.00
N PRO A 72 34.87 -11.54 21.73
CA PRO A 72 35.59 -10.39 22.27
C PRO A 72 35.24 -9.06 21.59
N GLN A 73 34.56 -9.09 20.43
CA GLN A 73 34.15 -7.87 19.70
C GLN A 73 32.74 -7.43 20.11
N PRO A 74 32.49 -6.11 20.21
CA PRO A 74 31.15 -5.59 20.49
C PRO A 74 30.17 -6.06 19.41
N ALA A 75 28.96 -6.43 19.80
CA ALA A 75 27.92 -6.69 18.82
C ALA A 75 27.41 -5.35 18.30
N GLU A 76 27.28 -5.25 16.98
CA GLU A 76 26.84 -4.06 16.27
C GLU A 76 25.61 -4.37 15.43
N CYS A 77 24.74 -3.37 15.28
CA CYS A 77 23.61 -3.43 14.38
C CYS A 77 24.07 -3.14 12.94
N ALA A 78 23.96 -4.11 12.04
CA ALA A 78 24.40 -3.94 10.65
C ALA A 78 23.54 -2.98 9.82
N VAL A 79 22.44 -2.45 10.37
CA VAL A 79 21.59 -1.46 9.70
C VAL A 79 22.05 -0.03 10.00
N CYS A 80 22.29 0.30 11.26
CA CYS A 80 22.76 1.64 11.67
C CYS A 80 24.27 1.71 11.94
N LEU A 81 24.98 0.58 11.81
CA LEU A 81 26.42 0.44 12.04
C LEU A 81 26.87 0.92 13.43
N SER A 82 25.97 0.81 14.41
CA SER A 82 26.22 1.24 15.80
C SER A 82 26.29 0.03 16.73
N GLU A 83 27.18 0.09 17.72
CA GLU A 83 27.27 -0.89 18.81
C GLU A 83 25.98 -0.94 19.62
N PHE A 84 25.61 -2.14 20.08
CA PHE A 84 24.51 -2.30 21.03
C PHE A 84 24.95 -1.85 22.44
N LYS A 85 24.12 -1.02 23.06
CA LYS A 85 24.30 -0.60 24.46
C LYS A 85 23.41 -1.43 25.38
N GLU A 86 23.81 -1.51 26.64
CA GLU A 86 23.05 -2.25 27.66
C GLU A 86 21.60 -1.75 27.73
N GLU A 87 20.67 -2.68 27.90
CA GLU A 87 19.22 -2.43 27.99
C GLU A 87 18.54 -1.92 26.71
N GLU A 88 19.27 -1.77 25.59
CA GLU A 88 18.67 -1.40 24.30
C GLU A 88 17.76 -2.50 23.77
N GLU A 89 16.65 -2.08 23.13
CA GLU A 89 15.70 -3.00 22.52
C GLU A 89 16.25 -3.57 21.21
N ILE A 90 16.46 -4.88 21.20
CA ILE A 90 16.98 -5.63 20.07
C ILE A 90 16.02 -6.75 19.68
N ARG A 91 16.06 -7.12 18.40
CA ARG A 91 15.35 -8.28 17.87
C ARG A 91 16.36 -9.23 17.24
N ARG A 92 16.25 -10.50 17.60
CA ARG A 92 17.00 -11.60 16.99
C ARG A 92 16.09 -12.36 16.04
N LEU A 93 16.48 -12.43 14.78
CA LEU A 93 15.75 -13.18 13.77
C LEU A 93 16.00 -14.68 13.91
N GLN A 94 15.13 -15.50 13.28
CA GLN A 94 15.29 -16.96 13.21
C GLN A 94 16.61 -17.38 12.54
N CYS A 95 17.14 -16.56 11.64
CA CYS A 95 18.47 -16.71 11.03
C CYS A 95 19.62 -16.27 11.96
N VAL A 96 19.36 -16.14 13.26
CA VAL A 96 20.26 -15.75 14.37
C VAL A 96 20.87 -14.36 14.33
N HIS A 97 20.71 -13.60 13.26
CA HIS A 97 21.15 -12.20 13.17
C HIS A 97 20.33 -11.27 14.09
N THR A 98 21.02 -10.33 14.72
CA THR A 98 20.46 -9.42 15.72
C THR A 98 20.57 -7.96 15.24
N PHE A 99 19.52 -7.18 15.47
CA PHE A 99 19.43 -5.77 15.08
C PHE A 99 18.71 -4.97 16.17
N HIS A 100 18.83 -3.64 16.18
CA HIS A 100 17.93 -2.80 16.98
C HIS A 100 16.50 -3.00 16.49
N LYS A 101 15.55 -3.05 17.43
CA LYS A 101 14.12 -3.18 17.13
C LYS A 101 13.68 -2.16 16.07
N ASP A 102 13.93 -0.87 16.30
CA ASP A 102 13.50 0.18 15.38
C ASP A 102 14.16 0.09 14.01
N CYS A 103 15.44 -0.33 13.96
CA CYS A 103 16.17 -0.48 12.71
C CYS A 103 15.59 -1.62 11.87
N LEU A 104 15.32 -2.76 12.51
CA LEU A 104 14.71 -3.91 11.84
C LEU A 104 13.29 -3.58 11.38
N ASP A 105 12.51 -2.88 12.20
CA ASP A 105 11.10 -2.61 11.91
C ASP A 105 10.93 -1.68 10.72
N ARG A 106 11.77 -0.65 10.63
CA ARG A 106 11.81 0.22 9.45
C ARG A 106 12.24 -0.56 8.21
N TRP A 107 13.26 -1.41 8.32
CA TRP A 107 13.74 -2.24 7.21
C TRP A 107 12.64 -3.17 6.66
N LEU A 108 11.91 -3.84 7.56
CA LEU A 108 10.83 -4.76 7.20
C LEU A 108 9.60 -4.05 6.61
N GLN A 109 9.41 -2.77 6.90
CA GLN A 109 8.34 -1.95 6.32
C GLN A 109 8.72 -1.33 4.97
N GLN A 110 9.96 -0.83 4.83
CA GLN A 110 10.35 0.04 3.71
C GLN A 110 11.09 -0.69 2.59
N CYS A 111 11.94 -1.67 2.92
CA CYS A 111 12.85 -2.27 1.96
C CYS A 111 12.39 -3.66 1.55
N SER A 112 12.37 -4.58 2.53
CA SER A 112 11.98 -5.97 2.32
C SER A 112 11.73 -6.65 3.65
N ALA A 113 10.78 -7.57 3.69
CA ALA A 113 10.55 -8.41 4.86
C ALA A 113 11.60 -9.54 4.98
N THR A 114 12.87 -9.23 4.78
CA THR A 114 13.99 -10.17 4.80
C THR A 114 15.11 -9.68 5.72
N CYS A 115 15.96 -10.60 6.17
CA CYS A 115 17.12 -10.27 6.97
C CYS A 115 18.11 -9.38 6.17
N PRO A 116 18.53 -8.22 6.72
CA PRO A 116 19.52 -7.35 6.07
C PRO A 116 20.86 -8.03 5.73
N LEU A 117 21.24 -9.06 6.48
CA LEU A 117 22.54 -9.74 6.34
C LEU A 117 22.49 -10.95 5.40
N CYS A 118 21.48 -11.80 5.52
CA CYS A 118 21.42 -13.08 4.80
C CYS A 118 20.21 -13.24 3.88
N ARG A 119 19.32 -12.24 3.82
CA ARG A 119 18.10 -12.23 2.98
C ARG A 119 17.09 -13.35 3.27
N THR A 120 17.26 -14.09 4.37
CA THR A 120 16.24 -15.03 4.86
C THR A 120 14.94 -14.31 5.11
N LYS A 121 13.82 -14.87 4.63
CA LYS A 121 12.49 -14.28 4.78
C LYS A 121 12.05 -14.25 6.24
N VAL A 122 11.61 -13.07 6.69
CA VAL A 122 11.08 -12.85 8.04
C VAL A 122 9.57 -13.04 8.05
N LEU A 123 8.84 -12.64 7.01
CA LEU A 123 7.39 -12.83 6.88
C LEU A 123 7.02 -13.55 5.57
N PRO A 124 5.83 -14.16 5.49
CA PRO A 124 5.31 -14.73 4.24
C PRO A 124 5.03 -13.65 3.19
N ASP A 125 5.28 -13.96 1.92
CA ASP A 125 5.12 -13.00 0.80
C ASP A 125 3.69 -12.44 0.71
N GLU A 126 2.67 -13.24 1.06
CA GLU A 126 1.26 -12.82 1.05
C GLU A 126 0.97 -11.65 2.01
N VAL A 127 1.57 -11.69 3.21
CA VAL A 127 1.41 -10.66 4.25
C VAL A 127 2.15 -9.39 3.84
N VAL A 128 3.33 -9.55 3.24
CA VAL A 128 4.16 -8.43 2.77
C VAL A 128 3.48 -7.73 1.60
N ALA A 129 2.95 -8.49 0.65
CA ALA A 129 2.21 -7.97 -0.49
C ALA A 129 0.89 -7.28 -0.09
N SER A 130 0.21 -7.75 0.97
CA SER A 130 -0.98 -7.07 1.47
C SER A 130 -0.64 -5.75 2.18
N TYR A 131 0.48 -5.70 2.90
CA TYR A 131 0.96 -4.48 3.57
C TYR A 131 1.37 -3.40 2.57
N HIS A 132 2.21 -3.73 1.58
CA HIS A 132 2.64 -2.75 0.56
C HIS A 132 1.47 -2.23 -0.27
N ARG A 133 0.51 -3.09 -0.65
CA ARG A 133 -0.70 -2.64 -1.35
C ARG A 133 -1.51 -1.63 -0.53
N MET A 134 -1.56 -1.81 0.80
CA MET A 134 -2.21 -0.82 1.68
C MET A 134 -1.42 0.48 1.70
N GLN A 135 -0.10 0.43 1.80
CA GLN A 135 0.75 1.62 1.84
C GLN A 135 0.64 2.43 0.54
N ASP A 136 0.64 1.77 -0.62
CA ASP A 136 0.44 2.41 -1.93
C ASP A 136 -0.93 3.11 -2.02
N GLN A 137 -1.97 2.53 -1.42
CA GLN A 137 -3.30 3.13 -1.38
C GLN A 137 -3.35 4.38 -0.48
N VAL A 138 -2.58 4.39 0.61
CA VAL A 138 -2.47 5.56 1.52
C VAL A 138 -1.64 6.67 0.87
N GLU A 139 -0.59 6.33 0.13
CA GLU A 139 0.28 7.31 -0.54
C GLU A 139 -0.42 7.99 -1.73
N TYR A 140 -1.36 7.29 -2.38
CA TYR A 140 -2.18 7.84 -3.47
C TYR A 140 -3.35 8.72 -3.01
N ASP A 141 -3.71 8.71 -1.72
CA ASP A 141 -4.71 9.62 -1.14
C ASP A 141 -4.11 11.02 -0.81
N GLY A 142 -2.84 11.25 -1.15
CA GLY A 142 -2.05 12.40 -0.74
C GLY A 142 -1.45 13.27 -1.87
N SER A 143 -1.84 13.08 -3.13
CA SER A 143 -1.55 14.06 -4.18
C SER A 143 -2.83 14.79 -4.58
N ASP A 144 -3.18 15.76 -3.76
CA ASP A 144 -4.09 16.86 -4.06
C ASP A 144 -3.65 17.68 -5.29
N GLU A 145 -2.77 17.23 -6.19
CA GLU A 145 -2.47 18.01 -7.40
C GLU A 145 -3.65 18.00 -8.38
N GLU A 146 -4.34 16.86 -8.57
CA GLU A 146 -5.54 16.82 -9.41
C GLU A 146 -6.74 17.52 -8.76
N VAL A 147 -6.88 17.43 -7.43
CA VAL A 147 -7.97 18.09 -6.69
C VAL A 147 -7.72 19.59 -6.55
N ILE A 148 -6.48 20.04 -6.30
CA ILE A 148 -6.10 21.47 -6.29
C ILE A 148 -6.18 22.08 -7.70
N LEU A 149 -5.81 21.35 -8.76
CA LEU A 149 -5.99 21.82 -10.14
C LEU A 149 -7.47 21.95 -10.50
N LEU A 150 -8.32 21.02 -10.08
CA LEU A 150 -9.78 21.10 -10.30
C LEU A 150 -10.44 22.20 -9.44
N LEU A 151 -10.03 22.36 -8.18
CA LEU A 151 -10.52 23.42 -7.31
C LEU A 151 -10.05 24.81 -7.75
N SER A 152 -8.81 24.96 -8.24
CA SER A 152 -8.28 26.22 -8.79
C SER A 152 -8.91 26.58 -10.14
N ALA A 153 -9.27 25.58 -10.95
CA ALA A 153 -10.06 25.77 -12.17
C ALA A 153 -11.52 26.17 -11.87
N LEU A 154 -12.10 25.68 -10.77
CA LEU A 154 -13.46 26.02 -10.32
C LEU A 154 -13.54 27.37 -9.57
N HIS A 155 -12.52 27.73 -8.80
CA HIS A 155 -12.43 29.00 -8.06
C HIS A 155 -11.56 30.02 -8.80
N GLY A 156 -11.93 30.30 -10.05
CA GLY A 156 -11.24 31.23 -10.95
C GLY A 156 -10.55 32.39 -10.22
N THR A 157 -9.21 32.36 -10.23
CA THR A 157 -8.32 33.48 -9.90
C THR A 157 -8.71 34.30 -8.68
N SER A 158 -8.43 33.83 -7.46
CA SER A 158 -8.07 34.73 -6.35
C SER A 158 -7.51 33.96 -5.15
N PHE A 159 -6.26 33.52 -5.21
CA PHE A 159 -5.49 33.33 -3.97
C PHE A 159 -3.98 33.58 -4.18
N SER A 160 -3.65 34.68 -4.85
CA SER A 160 -2.32 35.29 -4.75
C SER A 160 -2.25 36.08 -3.45
N ARG A 161 -2.07 35.41 -2.33
CA ARG A 161 -1.57 35.93 -1.05
C ARG A 161 -1.64 34.78 -0.06
N PHE A 162 -0.53 34.10 0.14
CA PHE A 162 0.13 33.99 1.45
C PHE A 162 1.55 33.48 1.17
N PHE A 163 2.48 34.41 1.31
CA PHE A 163 3.87 34.12 1.69
C PHE A 163 3.89 33.36 3.01
#